data_AF-A0A9E0IDW2-F1
#
_entry.id   AF-A0A9E0IDW2-F1
#
_cell.length_a   1.000
_cell.length_b   1.000
_cell.length_c   1.000
_cell.angle_alpha   90.00
_cell.angle_beta   90.00
_cell.angle_gamma   90.00
#
_symmetry.space_group_name_H-M   'P 1'
#
loop_
_entity.id
_entity.type
_entity.pdbx_description
1 polymer ?
#
loop_
_entity_poly.entity_id
_entity_poly.type
_entity_poly.pdbx_seq_one_letter_code
_entity_poly.pdbx_strand_id
1 'polypeptide(L)'
;MTHSLPSSTRVPIAWPWAWLTWVYYLTVCLAHLQFSLWLVRGRDTFMGRMAFSELVPYLALAGGVALLGWIAWQLRRSARPRLTAGLWLLWLASAVMIDQFLTFSTNEYAHYPQYALLAWLVARTLDPQRSRWVVGRVLFWTTLMGMGDELLQYLWITTSYSDYLDFNDFLTNLVAAAAGMLLYYGAAPLPSSPPPRDRPVLAWSVAGALCLALGIALQSGSLAITPADKVPPGGFQMTADGSRRLVLQRAPDFYGGKQKGPRHGEFHVLSPVPALLIMLALGMVFAGYGRFRPAQL
;
A
#
# COMPACT_ATOMS: atom_id res chain seq x y z
N MET A 1 45.29 -15.60 -19.88
CA MET A 1 44.62 -14.50 -19.15
C MET A 1 43.31 -15.03 -18.58
N THR A 2 43.27 -15.31 -17.29
CA THR A 2 42.07 -15.74 -16.57
C THR A 2 41.30 -14.50 -16.14
N HIS A 3 40.18 -14.20 -16.79
CA HIS A 3 39.25 -13.18 -16.32
C HIS A 3 38.59 -13.69 -15.04
N SER A 4 39.09 -13.25 -13.89
CA SER A 4 38.37 -13.38 -12.63
C SER A 4 37.05 -12.61 -12.76
N LEU A 5 35.94 -13.33 -12.73
CA LEU A 5 34.63 -12.70 -12.70
C LEU A 5 34.56 -11.83 -11.43
N PRO A 6 34.15 -10.55 -11.54
CA PRO A 6 34.03 -9.69 -10.37
C PRO A 6 33.06 -10.35 -9.39
N SER A 7 33.55 -10.59 -8.18
CA SER A 7 32.75 -11.17 -7.11
C SER A 7 31.53 -10.28 -6.90
N SER A 8 30.33 -10.84 -7.03
CA SER A 8 29.10 -10.10 -6.77
C SER A 8 29.04 -9.79 -5.28
N THR A 9 29.58 -8.65 -4.87
CA THR A 9 29.48 -8.18 -3.49
C THR A 9 28.02 -7.86 -3.23
N ARG A 10 27.32 -8.77 -2.55
CA ARG A 10 25.96 -8.54 -2.08
C ARG A 10 26.02 -7.36 -1.12
N VAL A 11 25.45 -6.22 -1.49
CA VAL A 11 25.30 -5.09 -0.57
C VAL A 11 24.42 -5.58 0.60
N PRO A 12 24.94 -5.61 1.83
CA PRO A 12 24.23 -6.15 2.97
C PRO A 12 22.94 -5.37 3.23
N ILE A 13 21.93 -6.06 3.77
CA ILE A 13 20.74 -5.42 4.29
C ILE A 13 21.19 -4.46 5.40
N ALA A 14 20.69 -3.21 5.36
CA ALA A 14 20.98 -2.26 6.43
C ALA A 14 20.06 -2.56 7.62
N TRP A 15 20.53 -3.45 8.51
CA TRP A 15 19.80 -3.93 9.68
C TRP A 15 19.13 -2.83 10.53
N PRO A 16 19.75 -1.66 10.78
CA PRO A 16 19.06 -0.58 11.51
C PRO A 16 17.77 -0.11 10.83
N TRP A 17 17.78 0.01 9.50
CA TRP A 17 16.58 0.38 8.73
C TRP A 17 15.57 -0.75 8.71
N ALA A 18 16.01 -2.02 8.65
CA ALA A 18 15.12 -3.17 8.72
C ALA A 18 14.34 -3.19 10.04
N TRP A 19 15.04 -2.98 11.16
CA TRP A 19 14.42 -2.89 12.48
C TRP A 19 13.44 -1.73 12.56
N LEU A 20 13.83 -0.53 12.13
CA LEU A 20 12.94 0.63 12.13
C LEU A 20 11.69 0.40 11.27
N THR A 21 11.85 -0.25 10.11
CA THR A 21 10.73 -0.61 9.22
C THR A 21 9.75 -1.54 9.93
N TRP A 22 10.24 -2.59 10.59
CA TRP A 22 9.40 -3.53 11.32
C TRP A 22 8.72 -2.90 12.53
N VAL A 23 9.45 -2.14 13.34
CA VAL A 23 8.87 -1.44 14.49
C VAL A 23 7.78 -0.48 14.02
N TYR A 24 8.06 0.34 13.00
CA TYR A 24 7.09 1.25 12.42
C TYR A 24 5.83 0.51 11.94
N TYR A 25 5.99 -0.54 11.14
CA TYR A 25 4.87 -1.33 10.62
C TYR A 25 4.03 -1.95 11.73
N LEU A 26 4.66 -2.63 12.70
CA LEU A 26 3.95 -3.27 13.80
C LEU A 26 3.23 -2.25 14.67
N THR A 27 3.85 -1.09 14.96
CA THR A 27 3.20 -0.02 15.70
C THR A 27 1.97 0.50 14.97
N VAL A 28 2.09 0.77 13.67
CA VAL A 28 0.98 1.24 12.84
C VAL A 28 -0.18 0.25 12.83
N CYS A 29 0.09 -1.04 12.58
CA CYS A 29 -0.95 -2.07 12.56
C CYS A 29 -1.65 -2.22 13.91
N LEU A 30 -0.88 -2.30 15.00
CA LEU A 30 -1.44 -2.55 16.34
C LEU A 30 -2.14 -1.31 16.92
N ALA A 31 -1.76 -0.11 16.49
CA ALA A 31 -2.35 1.15 16.93
C ALA A 31 -3.41 1.69 15.96
N HIS A 32 -3.74 0.98 14.88
CA HIS A 32 -4.61 1.47 13.81
C HIS A 32 -5.94 2.01 14.38
N LEU A 33 -6.67 1.19 15.15
CA LEU A 33 -7.96 1.60 15.74
C LEU A 33 -7.81 2.74 16.75
N GLN A 34 -6.77 2.69 17.58
CA GLN A 34 -6.49 3.72 18.58
C GLN A 34 -6.22 5.05 17.90
N PHE A 35 -5.52 5.06 16.76
CA PHE A 35 -5.26 6.23 15.95
C PHE A 35 -6.53 6.77 15.29
N SER A 36 -7.34 5.91 14.66
CA SER A 36 -8.62 6.30 14.06
C SER A 36 -9.58 6.89 15.10
N LEU A 37 -9.70 6.26 16.27
CA LEU A 37 -10.48 6.80 17.39
C LEU A 37 -9.88 8.09 17.95
N TRP A 38 -8.55 8.19 18.01
CA TRP A 38 -7.88 9.40 18.45
C TRP A 38 -8.16 10.58 17.51
N LEU A 39 -8.23 10.35 16.19
CA LEU A 39 -8.56 11.37 15.21
C LEU A 39 -9.99 11.91 15.38
N VAL A 40 -10.98 11.03 15.50
CA VAL A 40 -12.40 11.43 15.47
C VAL A 40 -12.99 11.81 16.83
N ARG A 41 -12.37 11.41 17.95
CA ARG A 41 -12.90 11.76 19.27
C ARG A 41 -12.74 13.26 19.54
N GLY A 42 -13.87 13.94 19.73
CA GLY A 42 -13.89 15.33 20.17
C GLY A 42 -13.35 15.48 21.60
N ARG A 43 -12.51 16.49 21.81
CA ARG A 43 -11.86 16.81 23.09
C ARG A 43 -12.14 18.26 23.45
N ASP A 44 -12.23 18.54 24.74
CA ASP A 44 -12.34 19.92 25.22
C ASP A 44 -10.97 20.59 25.13
N THR A 45 -10.93 21.72 24.44
CA THR A 45 -9.75 22.58 24.27
C THR A 45 -10.09 23.98 24.78
N PHE A 46 -9.09 24.86 24.89
CA PHE A 46 -9.32 26.26 25.25
C PHE A 46 -10.16 27.03 24.20
N MET A 47 -10.34 26.48 22.99
CA MET A 47 -11.18 27.03 21.92
C MET A 47 -12.56 26.35 21.83
N GLY A 48 -12.90 25.47 22.79
CA GLY A 48 -14.12 24.64 22.76
C GLY A 48 -13.84 23.18 22.38
N ARG A 49 -14.90 22.44 22.07
CA ARG A 49 -14.81 21.01 21.74
C ARG A 49 -14.36 20.82 20.29
N MET A 50 -13.25 20.14 20.08
CA MET A 50 -12.64 19.92 18.75
C MET A 50 -12.17 18.46 18.59
N ALA A 51 -12.40 17.87 17.42
CA ALA A 51 -11.76 16.62 17.01
C ALA A 51 -10.55 16.90 16.11
N PHE A 52 -9.51 16.05 16.17
CA PHE A 52 -8.33 16.24 15.30
C PHE A 52 -8.64 16.04 13.82
N SER A 53 -9.69 15.28 13.49
CA SER A 53 -10.21 15.16 12.13
C SER A 53 -10.58 16.53 11.52
N GLU A 54 -10.95 17.52 12.34
CA GLU A 54 -11.24 18.88 11.88
C GLU A 54 -9.98 19.62 11.41
N LEU A 55 -8.79 19.20 11.86
CA LEU A 55 -7.50 19.77 11.44
C LEU A 55 -6.94 19.11 10.18
N VAL A 56 -7.45 17.93 9.80
CA VAL A 56 -6.94 17.13 8.68
C VAL A 56 -6.93 17.92 7.36
N PRO A 57 -7.96 18.71 6.98
CA PRO A 57 -7.91 19.49 5.75
C PRO A 57 -6.74 20.49 5.69
N TYR A 58 -6.44 21.16 6.81
CA TYR A 58 -5.34 22.12 6.89
C TYR A 58 -3.98 21.41 6.83
N LEU A 59 -3.84 20.29 7.53
CA LEU A 59 -2.64 19.45 7.46
C LEU A 59 -2.43 18.88 6.05
N ALA A 60 -3.50 18.46 5.38
CA ALA A 60 -3.48 17.99 4.00
C ALA A 60 -3.05 19.10 3.04
N LEU A 61 -3.57 20.33 3.21
CA LEU A 61 -3.16 21.49 2.41
C LEU A 61 -1.67 21.81 2.63
N ALA A 62 -1.23 21.92 3.89
CA ALA A 62 0.16 22.19 4.22
C ALA A 62 1.11 21.10 3.69
N GLY A 63 0.74 19.82 3.88
CA GLY A 63 1.45 18.67 3.34
C GLY A 63 1.49 18.66 1.81
N GLY A 64 0.39 19.05 1.16
CA GLY A 64 0.29 19.19 -0.30
C GLY A 64 1.23 20.25 -0.84
N VAL A 65 1.28 21.43 -0.21
CA VAL A 65 2.23 22.51 -0.59
C VAL A 65 3.68 22.05 -0.40
N ALA A 66 3.99 21.39 0.73
CA ALA A 66 5.31 20.85 0.97
C ALA A 66 5.71 19.78 -0.08
N LEU A 67 4.77 18.89 -0.41
CA LEU A 67 4.96 17.86 -1.44
C LEU A 67 5.20 18.49 -2.82
N LEU A 68 4.44 19.52 -3.21
CA LEU A 68 4.65 20.23 -4.48
C LEU A 68 6.03 20.89 -4.54
N GLY A 69 6.46 21.54 -3.44
CA GLY A 69 7.81 22.09 -3.32
C GLY A 69 8.90 21.00 -3.46
N TRP A 70 8.69 19.85 -2.82
CA TRP A 70 9.58 18.70 -2.94
C TRP A 70 9.62 18.12 -4.36
N ILE A 71 8.47 17.97 -5.02
CA ILE A 71 8.38 17.50 -6.41
C ILE A 71 9.12 18.48 -7.31
N ALA A 72 8.90 19.78 -7.18
CA ALA A 72 9.61 20.79 -7.97
C ALA A 72 11.13 20.71 -7.78
N TRP A 73 11.60 20.56 -6.54
CA TRP A 73 13.02 20.33 -6.24
C TRP A 73 13.54 19.03 -6.87
N GLN A 74 12.78 17.95 -6.74
CA GLN A 74 13.13 16.64 -7.26
C GLN A 74 13.21 16.64 -8.79
N LEU A 75 12.27 17.28 -9.48
CA LEU A 75 12.28 17.40 -10.94
C LEU A 75 13.50 18.19 -11.44
N ARG A 76 13.94 19.23 -10.71
CA ARG A 76 15.17 19.98 -11.05
C ARG A 76 16.44 19.14 -10.91
N ARG A 77 16.43 18.11 -10.06
CA ARG A 77 17.59 17.23 -9.80
C ARG A 77 17.50 15.86 -10.45
N SER A 78 16.33 15.49 -10.95
CA SER A 78 16.11 14.18 -11.55
C SER A 78 16.92 14.05 -12.84
N ALA A 79 17.59 12.92 -12.99
CA ALA A 79 18.20 12.55 -14.27
C ALA A 79 17.15 12.27 -15.36
N ARG A 80 15.87 12.12 -14.99
CA ARG A 80 14.75 11.79 -15.89
C ARG A 80 13.51 12.61 -15.54
N PRO A 81 13.56 13.96 -15.60
CA PRO A 81 12.51 14.82 -15.06
C PRO A 81 11.14 14.57 -15.71
N ARG A 82 11.09 14.31 -17.02
CA ARG A 82 9.83 14.01 -17.73
C ARG A 82 9.17 12.71 -17.24
N LEU A 83 9.95 11.65 -17.06
CA LEU A 83 9.44 10.38 -16.55
C LEU A 83 9.01 10.51 -15.08
N THR A 84 9.83 11.16 -14.24
CA THR A 84 9.49 11.42 -12.84
C THR A 84 8.20 12.25 -12.73
N ALA A 85 8.05 13.30 -13.56
CA ALA A 85 6.83 14.10 -13.61
C ALA A 85 5.61 13.29 -14.07
N GLY A 86 5.76 12.48 -15.13
CA GLY A 86 4.70 11.61 -15.62
C GLY A 86 4.21 10.62 -14.57
N LEU A 87 5.13 10.07 -13.75
CA LEU A 87 4.76 9.17 -12.65
C LEU A 87 4.11 9.90 -11.48
N TRP A 88 4.51 11.13 -11.15
CA TRP A 88 3.80 11.96 -10.17
C TRP A 88 2.39 12.32 -10.63
N LEU A 89 2.22 12.64 -11.91
CA LEU A 89 0.90 12.90 -12.50
C LEU A 89 0.03 11.64 -12.48
N LEU A 90 0.58 10.48 -12.84
CA LEU A 90 -0.12 9.20 -12.74
C LEU A 90 -0.51 8.88 -11.29
N TRP A 91 0.39 9.12 -10.35
CA TRP A 91 0.12 8.94 -8.93
C TRP A 91 -1.02 9.85 -8.46
N LEU A 92 -0.97 11.14 -8.80
CA LEU A 92 -2.01 12.11 -8.45
C LEU A 92 -3.36 11.71 -9.05
N ALA A 93 -3.39 11.34 -10.33
CA ALA A 93 -4.60 10.86 -10.99
C ALA A 93 -5.16 9.61 -10.28
N SER A 94 -4.29 8.67 -9.91
CA SER A 94 -4.70 7.47 -9.17
C SER A 94 -5.28 7.81 -7.80
N ALA A 95 -4.63 8.70 -7.03
CA ALA A 95 -5.10 9.13 -5.72
C ALA A 95 -6.45 9.86 -5.79
N VAL A 96 -6.63 10.73 -6.80
CA VAL A 96 -7.91 11.41 -7.06
C VAL A 96 -9.00 10.40 -7.42
N MET A 97 -8.72 9.43 -8.31
CA MET A 97 -9.71 8.41 -8.67
C MET A 97 -10.11 7.54 -7.46
N ILE A 98 -9.15 7.17 -6.61
CA ILE A 98 -9.44 6.45 -5.37
C ILE A 98 -10.31 7.30 -4.44
N ASP A 99 -9.96 8.57 -4.21
CA ASP A 99 -10.78 9.47 -3.38
C ASP A 99 -12.21 9.60 -3.89
N GLN A 100 -12.37 9.80 -5.20
CA GLN A 100 -13.68 10.08 -5.78
C GLN A 100 -14.60 8.85 -5.82
N PHE A 101 -14.03 7.65 -5.99
CA PHE A 101 -14.83 6.47 -6.29
C PHE A 101 -14.75 5.37 -5.24
N LEU A 102 -13.69 5.30 -4.43
CA LEU A 102 -13.40 4.14 -3.58
C LEU A 102 -13.31 4.48 -2.09
N THR A 103 -12.99 5.72 -1.74
CA THR A 103 -12.80 6.16 -0.36
C THR A 103 -14.14 6.31 0.37
N PHE A 104 -14.29 5.63 1.51
CA PHE A 104 -15.48 5.71 2.36
C PHE A 104 -15.50 6.96 3.22
N SER A 105 -14.36 7.36 3.80
CA SER A 105 -14.23 8.43 4.78
C SER A 105 -12.95 9.25 4.64
N THR A 106 -12.93 10.47 5.20
CA THR A 106 -11.73 11.32 5.20
C THR A 106 -10.57 10.74 6.00
N ASN A 107 -10.84 9.82 6.94
CA ASN A 107 -9.79 9.21 7.77
C ASN A 107 -8.90 8.27 6.97
N GLU A 108 -9.41 7.67 5.89
CA GLU A 108 -8.62 6.82 4.99
C GLU A 108 -7.47 7.57 4.32
N TYR A 109 -7.50 8.91 4.30
CA TYR A 109 -6.36 9.69 3.83
C TYR A 109 -5.08 9.46 4.65
N ALA A 110 -5.19 8.94 5.88
CA ALA A 110 -4.04 8.53 6.68
C ALA A 110 -3.20 7.44 6.00
N HIS A 111 -3.78 6.60 5.15
CA HIS A 111 -3.08 5.53 4.43
C HIS A 111 -1.99 6.10 3.52
N TYR A 112 -2.22 7.25 2.87
CA TYR A 112 -1.25 7.87 1.97
C TYR A 112 0.10 8.16 2.64
N PRO A 113 0.18 9.02 3.69
CA PRO A 113 1.46 9.26 4.38
C PRO A 113 1.97 8.01 5.11
N GLN A 114 1.09 7.18 5.67
CA GLN A 114 1.46 5.97 6.40
C GLN A 114 2.25 4.99 5.53
N TYR A 115 1.71 4.63 4.36
CA TYR A 115 2.33 3.65 3.47
C TYR A 115 3.38 4.26 2.56
N ALA A 116 3.34 5.58 2.28
CA ALA A 116 4.47 6.27 1.67
C ALA A 116 5.71 6.23 2.57
N LEU A 117 5.56 6.48 3.87
CA LEU A 117 6.65 6.36 4.83
C LEU A 117 7.13 4.91 4.95
N LEU A 118 6.22 3.93 4.99
CA LEU A 118 6.60 2.50 5.00
C LEU A 118 7.42 2.14 3.75
N ALA A 119 6.98 2.54 2.56
CA ALA A 119 7.73 2.30 1.31
C ALA A 119 9.10 2.98 1.33
N TRP A 120 9.20 4.19 1.86
CA TRP A 120 10.47 4.88 2.01
C TRP A 120 11.42 4.10 2.94
N LEU A 121 10.94 3.59 4.08
CA LEU A 121 11.72 2.78 5.03
C LEU A 121 12.14 1.43 4.45
N VAL A 122 11.22 0.76 3.73
CA VAL A 122 11.53 -0.48 2.98
C VAL A 122 12.60 -0.19 1.92
N ALA A 123 12.52 0.94 1.22
CA ALA A 123 13.53 1.33 0.24
C ALA A 123 14.89 1.64 0.89
N ARG A 124 14.93 2.28 2.08
CA ARG A 124 16.16 2.44 2.87
C ARG A 124 16.78 1.11 3.28
N THR A 125 15.93 0.15 3.67
CA THR A 125 16.37 -1.19 4.07
C THR A 125 16.96 -1.97 2.90
N LEU A 126 16.28 -1.92 1.74
CA LEU A 126 16.62 -2.70 0.56
C LEU A 126 17.60 -2.02 -0.38
N ASP A 127 17.81 -0.71 -0.32
CA ASP A 127 18.74 0.02 -1.18
C ASP A 127 19.16 1.37 -0.55
N PRO A 128 19.90 1.35 0.56
CA PRO A 128 20.24 2.56 1.31
C PRO A 128 21.06 3.59 0.51
N GLN A 129 21.81 3.13 -0.50
CA GLN A 129 22.61 3.99 -1.38
C GLN A 129 21.89 4.37 -2.68
N ARG A 130 20.65 3.90 -2.90
CA ARG A 130 19.86 4.15 -4.12
C ARG A 130 20.56 3.72 -5.42
N SER A 131 21.44 2.71 -5.33
CA SER A 131 22.27 2.27 -6.45
C SER A 131 21.67 1.07 -7.18
N ARG A 132 20.81 0.29 -6.51
CA ARG A 132 20.21 -0.93 -7.06
C ARG A 132 18.86 -0.70 -7.73
N TRP A 133 18.15 0.39 -7.39
CA TRP A 133 16.86 0.75 -7.98
C TRP A 133 15.82 -0.36 -7.86
N VAL A 134 15.69 -0.95 -6.66
CA VAL A 134 14.80 -2.09 -6.36
C VAL A 134 13.32 -1.69 -6.22
N VAL A 135 12.85 -0.76 -7.07
CA VAL A 135 11.50 -0.17 -7.07
C VAL A 135 10.41 -1.22 -6.96
N GLY A 136 10.41 -2.23 -7.84
CA GLY A 136 9.38 -3.26 -7.84
C GLY A 136 9.35 -4.09 -6.55
N ARG A 137 10.50 -4.32 -5.91
CA ARG A 137 10.57 -5.04 -4.63
C ARG A 137 10.01 -4.18 -3.49
N VAL A 138 10.31 -2.88 -3.47
CA VAL A 138 9.74 -1.96 -2.48
C VAL A 138 8.22 -1.95 -2.59
N LEU A 139 7.69 -1.74 -3.80
CA LEU A 139 6.25 -1.76 -4.05
C LEU A 139 5.62 -3.08 -3.61
N PHE A 140 6.20 -4.22 -4.00
CA PHE A 140 5.70 -5.53 -3.63
C PHE A 140 5.62 -5.71 -2.10
N TRP A 141 6.72 -5.48 -1.38
CA TRP A 141 6.76 -5.71 0.06
C TRP A 141 5.88 -4.74 0.84
N THR A 142 5.90 -3.45 0.48
CA THR A 142 5.04 -2.47 1.16
C THR A 142 3.56 -2.75 0.92
N THR A 143 3.19 -3.12 -0.31
CA THR A 143 1.79 -3.48 -0.62
C THR A 143 1.38 -4.73 0.13
N LEU A 144 2.22 -5.77 0.18
CA LEU A 144 1.94 -6.99 0.93
C LEU A 144 1.79 -6.72 2.43
N MET A 145 2.63 -5.83 2.99
CA MET A 145 2.49 -5.38 4.38
C MET A 145 1.18 -4.61 4.58
N GLY A 146 0.77 -3.75 3.65
CA GLY A 146 -0.53 -3.07 3.70
C GLY A 146 -1.72 -4.03 3.62
N MET A 147 -1.66 -5.06 2.77
CA MET A 147 -2.67 -6.12 2.75
C MET A 147 -2.73 -6.87 4.09
N GLY A 148 -1.58 -7.06 4.74
CA GLY A 148 -1.49 -7.67 6.06
C GLY A 148 -2.16 -6.83 7.16
N ASP A 149 -1.99 -5.51 7.12
CA ASP A 149 -2.69 -4.58 8.02
C ASP A 149 -4.21 -4.67 7.85
N GLU A 150 -4.70 -4.59 6.61
CA GLU A 150 -6.14 -4.69 6.34
C GLU A 150 -6.73 -6.06 6.73
N LEU A 151 -5.97 -7.14 6.52
CA LEU A 151 -6.38 -8.45 6.98
C LEU A 151 -6.43 -8.52 8.50
N LEU A 152 -5.45 -7.94 9.20
CA LEU A 152 -5.43 -7.85 10.66
C LEU A 152 -6.64 -7.05 11.16
N GLN A 153 -6.96 -5.96 10.47
CA GLN A 153 -8.11 -5.12 10.80
C GLN A 153 -9.42 -5.89 10.66
N TYR A 154 -9.64 -6.51 9.49
CA TYR A 154 -10.83 -7.29 9.19
C TYR A 154 -11.06 -8.42 10.21
N LEU A 155 -10.00 -9.14 10.57
CA LEU A 155 -10.09 -10.31 11.42
C LEU A 155 -10.19 -9.98 12.91
N TRP A 156 -9.52 -8.92 13.39
CA TRP A 156 -9.36 -8.69 14.84
C TRP A 156 -9.65 -7.27 15.33
N ILE A 157 -9.37 -6.23 14.55
CA ILE A 157 -9.39 -4.85 15.06
C ILE A 157 -10.75 -4.16 14.82
N THR A 158 -11.28 -4.24 13.60
CA THR A 158 -12.48 -3.51 13.15
C THR A 158 -13.70 -4.42 13.07
N THR A 159 -13.70 -5.47 13.89
CA THR A 159 -14.68 -6.56 13.86
C THR A 159 -16.11 -6.11 14.16
N SER A 160 -16.32 -4.94 14.78
CA SER A 160 -17.66 -4.42 15.07
C SER A 160 -18.29 -3.55 13.97
N TYR A 161 -17.52 -3.07 12.99
CA TYR A 161 -18.03 -2.09 12.00
C TYR A 161 -17.51 -2.23 10.57
N SER A 162 -16.46 -3.02 10.32
CA SER A 162 -16.17 -3.46 8.95
C SER A 162 -17.20 -4.52 8.55
N ASP A 163 -17.60 -4.57 7.28
CA ASP A 163 -18.47 -5.63 6.76
C ASP A 163 -17.77 -6.48 5.71
N TYR A 164 -16.52 -6.16 5.36
CA TYR A 164 -15.74 -6.84 4.34
C TYR A 164 -14.25 -6.53 4.51
N LEU A 165 -13.39 -7.38 3.93
CA LEU A 165 -11.97 -7.11 3.80
C LEU A 165 -11.78 -6.02 2.74
N ASP A 166 -11.22 -4.87 3.11
CA ASP A 166 -11.24 -3.71 2.24
C ASP A 166 -10.16 -3.77 1.14
N PHE A 167 -10.56 -4.25 -0.04
CA PHE A 167 -9.70 -4.27 -1.23
C PHE A 167 -9.48 -2.87 -1.84
N ASN A 168 -10.29 -1.87 -1.49
CA ASN A 168 -10.01 -0.50 -1.87
C ASN A 168 -8.74 -0.03 -1.15
N ASP A 169 -8.60 -0.38 0.13
CA ASP A 169 -7.41 -0.03 0.91
C ASP A 169 -6.15 -0.78 0.43
N PHE A 170 -6.27 -1.98 -0.12
CA PHE A 170 -5.14 -2.65 -0.77
C PHE A 170 -4.58 -1.78 -1.91
N LEU A 171 -5.48 -1.22 -2.72
CA LEU A 171 -5.14 -0.35 -3.83
C LEU A 171 -4.62 1.01 -3.35
N THR A 172 -5.26 1.61 -2.33
CA THR A 172 -4.79 2.83 -1.66
C THR A 172 -3.37 2.65 -1.14
N ASN A 173 -3.08 1.53 -0.47
CA ASN A 173 -1.77 1.22 0.11
C ASN A 173 -0.69 1.05 -0.98
N LEU A 174 -1.04 0.47 -2.14
CA LEU A 174 -0.14 0.42 -3.31
C LEU A 174 0.17 1.82 -3.86
N VAL A 175 -0.85 2.66 -4.04
CA VAL A 175 -0.68 4.05 -4.55
C VAL A 175 0.12 4.89 -3.57
N ALA A 176 -0.12 4.74 -2.27
CA ALA A 176 0.68 5.35 -1.22
C ALA A 176 2.15 4.86 -1.25
N ALA A 177 2.38 3.55 -1.42
CA ALA A 177 3.72 2.99 -1.57
C ALA A 177 4.45 3.55 -2.79
N ALA A 178 3.74 3.79 -3.90
CA ALA A 178 4.30 4.43 -5.09
C ALA A 178 4.78 5.86 -4.82
N ALA A 179 4.04 6.67 -4.04
CA ALA A 179 4.53 7.98 -3.59
C ALA A 179 5.81 7.84 -2.75
N GLY A 180 5.84 6.95 -1.76
CA GLY A 180 7.03 6.74 -0.93
C GLY A 180 8.27 6.36 -1.74
N MET A 181 8.08 5.52 -2.76
CA MET A 181 9.11 5.15 -3.71
C MET A 181 9.57 6.34 -4.56
N LEU A 182 8.66 7.16 -5.08
CA LEU A 182 8.98 8.36 -5.84
C LEU A 182 9.73 9.39 -4.98
N LEU A 183 9.34 9.57 -3.71
CA LEU A 183 10.07 10.41 -2.76
C LEU A 183 11.51 9.92 -2.57
N TYR A 184 11.72 8.61 -2.53
CA TYR A 184 13.04 8.03 -2.32
C TYR A 184 13.94 8.06 -3.57
N TYR A 185 13.44 7.60 -4.71
CA TYR A 185 14.23 7.43 -5.94
C TYR A 185 14.10 8.59 -6.94
N GLY A 186 13.11 9.46 -6.80
CA GLY A 186 12.77 10.41 -7.86
C GLY A 186 13.86 11.44 -8.19
N ALA A 187 14.76 11.74 -7.23
CA ALA A 187 15.93 12.59 -7.43
C ALA A 187 17.26 11.80 -7.48
N ALA A 188 17.19 10.46 -7.42
CA ALA A 188 18.40 9.65 -7.37
C ALA A 188 19.13 9.70 -8.73
N PRO A 189 20.47 9.75 -8.73
CA PRO A 189 21.23 9.62 -9.97
C PRO A 189 20.99 8.24 -10.60
N LEU A 190 21.01 8.19 -11.93
CA LEU A 190 20.97 6.92 -12.64
C LEU A 190 22.23 6.10 -12.32
N PRO A 191 22.13 4.79 -12.10
CA PRO A 191 23.31 3.95 -11.95
C PRO A 191 24.11 3.95 -13.25
N SER A 192 25.42 4.18 -13.16
CA SER A 192 26.34 4.21 -14.31
C SER A 192 26.40 2.88 -15.08
N SER A 193 26.11 1.78 -14.39
CA SER A 193 26.11 0.41 -14.92
C SER A 193 24.71 -0.19 -14.84
N PRO A 194 24.32 -1.14 -15.71
CA PRO A 194 23.15 -2.01 -15.47
C PRO A 194 23.11 -2.42 -14.00
N PRO A 195 22.03 -2.12 -13.25
CA PRO A 195 21.90 -2.75 -11.95
C PRO A 195 22.00 -4.26 -12.21
N PRO A 196 22.74 -5.01 -11.37
CA PRO A 196 22.76 -6.46 -11.49
C PRO A 196 21.31 -6.92 -11.56
N ARG A 197 21.02 -7.84 -12.50
CA ARG A 197 19.67 -8.31 -12.80
C ARG A 197 19.13 -8.98 -11.53
N ASP A 198 18.49 -8.19 -10.67
CA ASP A 198 17.97 -8.63 -9.40
C ASP A 198 16.76 -9.49 -9.74
N ARG A 199 16.98 -10.81 -9.76
CA ARG A 199 15.89 -11.78 -9.93
C ARG A 199 15.11 -11.72 -8.63
N PRO A 200 13.86 -11.23 -8.63
CA PRO A 200 13.10 -11.09 -7.40
C PRO A 200 12.51 -12.45 -7.02
N VAL A 201 13.38 -13.48 -6.94
CA VAL A 201 13.02 -14.89 -6.71
C VAL A 201 12.17 -15.00 -5.45
N LEU A 202 12.61 -14.38 -4.35
CA LEU A 202 11.86 -14.40 -3.10
C LEU A 202 10.46 -13.77 -3.24
N ALA A 203 10.34 -12.62 -3.92
CA ALA A 203 9.04 -11.97 -4.11
C ALA A 203 8.11 -12.84 -4.97
N TRP A 204 8.63 -13.43 -6.05
CA TRP A 204 7.88 -14.37 -6.88
C TRP A 204 7.49 -15.65 -6.15
N SER A 205 8.39 -16.20 -5.33
CA SER A 205 8.11 -17.38 -4.51
C SER A 205 7.03 -17.08 -3.47
N VAL A 206 7.08 -15.91 -2.81
CA VAL A 206 6.02 -15.49 -1.87
C VAL A 206 4.70 -15.26 -2.59
N ALA A 207 4.69 -14.53 -3.71
CA ALA A 207 3.49 -14.34 -4.51
C ALA A 207 2.89 -15.67 -4.97
N GLY A 208 3.73 -16.58 -5.49
CA GLY A 208 3.31 -17.92 -5.91
C GLY A 208 2.74 -18.75 -4.76
N ALA A 209 3.38 -18.72 -3.59
CA ALA A 209 2.91 -19.42 -2.40
C ALA A 209 1.56 -18.86 -1.91
N LEU A 210 1.37 -17.53 -1.90
CA LEU A 210 0.11 -16.90 -1.55
C LEU A 210 -1.01 -17.25 -2.55
N CYS A 211 -0.74 -17.16 -3.85
CA CYS A 211 -1.69 -17.54 -4.88
C CYS A 211 -2.10 -19.02 -4.75
N LEU A 212 -1.13 -19.91 -4.51
CA LEU A 212 -1.40 -21.33 -4.30
C LEU A 212 -2.24 -21.56 -3.04
N ALA A 213 -1.88 -20.93 -1.92
CA ALA A 213 -2.63 -21.04 -0.66
C ALA A 213 -4.07 -20.54 -0.81
N LEU A 214 -4.28 -19.40 -1.47
CA LEU A 214 -5.61 -18.86 -1.77
C LEU A 214 -6.40 -19.79 -2.70
N GLY A 215 -5.76 -20.35 -3.74
CA GLY A 215 -6.37 -21.31 -4.64
C GLY A 215 -6.85 -22.57 -3.93
N ILE A 216 -5.99 -23.15 -3.07
CA ILE A 216 -6.34 -24.30 -2.22
C ILE A 216 -7.47 -23.93 -1.25
N ALA A 217 -7.42 -22.74 -0.64
CA ALA A 217 -8.43 -22.32 0.33
C ALA A 217 -9.81 -22.13 -0.32
N LEU A 218 -9.85 -21.53 -1.52
CA LEU A 218 -11.08 -21.39 -2.32
C LEU A 218 -11.61 -22.75 -2.78
N GLN A 219 -10.73 -23.62 -3.32
CA GLN A 219 -11.12 -24.93 -3.83
C GLN A 219 -11.64 -25.87 -2.72
N SER A 220 -11.03 -25.81 -1.53
CA SER A 220 -11.47 -26.58 -0.36
C SER A 220 -12.73 -26.00 0.31
N GLY A 221 -13.17 -24.80 -0.08
CA GLY A 221 -14.25 -24.08 0.58
C GLY A 221 -13.89 -23.58 1.99
N SER A 222 -12.61 -23.60 2.38
CA SER A 222 -12.13 -22.98 3.63
C SER A 222 -12.07 -21.46 3.53
N LEU A 223 -12.06 -20.91 2.31
CA LEU A 223 -12.24 -19.50 2.01
C LEU A 223 -13.47 -19.30 1.10
N ALA A 224 -14.32 -18.34 1.44
CA ALA A 224 -15.41 -17.86 0.59
C ALA A 224 -15.34 -16.33 0.45
N ILE A 225 -15.78 -15.82 -0.70
CA ILE A 225 -15.82 -14.38 -0.95
C ILE A 225 -17.09 -13.79 -0.34
N THR A 226 -18.24 -14.31 -0.74
CA THR A 226 -19.56 -13.81 -0.34
C THR A 226 -20.29 -14.87 0.49
N PRO A 227 -20.90 -14.50 1.63
CA PRO A 227 -21.70 -15.43 2.42
C PRO A 227 -23.14 -15.47 1.92
N ALA A 228 -23.85 -16.58 2.24
CA ALA A 228 -25.29 -16.65 2.08
C ALA A 228 -26.04 -15.84 3.15
N ASP A 229 -25.50 -15.82 4.37
CA ASP A 229 -26.09 -15.17 5.54
C ASP A 229 -25.09 -14.23 6.21
N LYS A 230 -25.55 -13.42 7.18
CA LYS A 230 -24.65 -12.55 7.94
C LYS A 230 -23.63 -13.38 8.73
N VAL A 231 -22.35 -13.07 8.57
CA VAL A 231 -21.21 -13.71 9.24
C VAL A 231 -20.86 -12.94 10.51
N PRO A 232 -20.50 -13.62 11.61
CA PRO A 232 -20.11 -12.95 12.85
C PRO A 232 -18.83 -12.10 12.69
N PRO A 233 -18.55 -11.22 13.67
CA PRO A 233 -17.30 -10.48 13.78
C PRO A 233 -16.06 -11.37 13.58
N GLY A 234 -15.08 -10.89 12.79
CA GLY A 234 -13.85 -11.62 12.47
C GLY A 234 -13.95 -12.55 11.26
N GLY A 235 -15.11 -12.66 10.60
CA GLY A 235 -15.24 -13.27 9.27
C GLY A 235 -15.23 -14.80 9.26
N PHE A 236 -15.18 -15.48 10.41
CA PHE A 236 -15.21 -16.93 10.48
C PHE A 236 -16.64 -17.46 10.64
N GLN A 237 -17.04 -18.41 9.79
CA GLN A 237 -18.32 -19.11 9.84
C GLN A 237 -18.10 -20.60 10.07
N MET A 238 -18.94 -21.22 10.91
CA MET A 238 -19.00 -22.68 11.04
C MET A 238 -19.92 -23.24 9.95
N THR A 239 -19.45 -24.20 9.17
CA THR A 239 -20.24 -24.88 8.14
C THR A 239 -21.05 -26.03 8.74
N ALA A 240 -22.03 -26.55 7.98
CA ALA A 240 -22.93 -27.61 8.46
C ALA A 240 -22.22 -28.92 8.83
N ASP A 241 -21.03 -29.17 8.26
CA ASP A 241 -20.15 -30.30 8.57
C ASP A 241 -19.23 -30.06 9.78
N GLY A 242 -19.35 -28.91 10.46
CA GLY A 242 -18.52 -28.52 11.59
C GLY A 242 -17.14 -27.97 11.23
N SER A 243 -16.86 -27.74 9.94
CA SER A 243 -15.61 -27.10 9.51
C SER A 243 -15.65 -25.58 9.70
N ARG A 244 -14.48 -24.95 9.81
CA ARG A 244 -14.36 -23.47 9.87
C ARG A 244 -14.03 -22.92 8.49
N ARG A 245 -14.80 -21.92 8.07
CA ARG A 245 -14.63 -21.18 6.82
C ARG A 245 -14.35 -19.71 7.12
N LEU A 246 -13.32 -19.15 6.50
CA LEU A 246 -13.13 -17.70 6.43
C LEU A 246 -13.98 -17.16 5.29
N VAL A 247 -14.77 -16.13 5.56
CA VAL A 247 -15.52 -15.38 4.53
C VAL A 247 -14.92 -13.98 4.45
N LEU A 248 -14.67 -13.46 3.26
CA LEU A 248 -14.08 -12.13 3.05
C LEU A 248 -15.10 -10.99 3.10
N GLN A 249 -16.38 -11.32 3.11
CA GLN A 249 -17.51 -10.41 3.21
C GLN A 249 -18.41 -10.95 4.33
N ARG A 250 -18.93 -10.08 5.19
CA ARG A 250 -19.72 -10.46 6.37
C ARG A 250 -21.21 -10.24 6.20
N ALA A 251 -21.60 -9.49 5.18
CA ALA A 251 -22.99 -9.33 4.75
C ALA A 251 -23.04 -9.38 3.22
N PRO A 252 -24.12 -9.85 2.60
CA PRO A 252 -24.23 -9.92 1.14
C PRO A 252 -24.16 -8.52 0.47
N ASP A 253 -23.88 -8.50 -0.83
CA ASP A 253 -24.01 -7.31 -1.72
C ASP A 253 -23.10 -6.09 -1.46
N PHE A 254 -21.97 -6.26 -0.76
CA PHE A 254 -20.91 -5.26 -0.65
C PHE A 254 -20.00 -5.25 -1.88
N TYR A 255 -19.28 -6.35 -2.14
CA TYR A 255 -18.32 -6.42 -3.25
C TYR A 255 -18.99 -6.23 -4.61
N GLY A 256 -18.39 -5.36 -5.45
CA GLY A 256 -18.91 -5.04 -6.77
C GLY A 256 -20.11 -4.07 -6.76
N GLY A 257 -20.53 -3.62 -5.58
CA GLY A 257 -21.63 -2.68 -5.40
C GLY A 257 -21.19 -1.26 -5.08
N LYS A 258 -22.12 -0.31 -5.22
CA LYS A 258 -22.01 1.02 -4.64
C LYS A 258 -22.61 1.02 -3.25
N GLN A 259 -21.90 1.59 -2.30
CA GLN A 259 -22.29 1.69 -0.90
C GLN A 259 -22.42 3.17 -0.52
N LYS A 260 -23.28 3.45 0.46
CA LYS A 260 -23.41 4.81 1.00
C LYS A 260 -22.25 5.11 1.92
N GLY A 261 -21.57 6.23 1.69
CA GLY A 261 -20.42 6.67 2.47
C GLY A 261 -20.59 8.11 2.95
N PRO A 262 -19.98 8.48 4.09
CA PRO A 262 -19.94 9.87 4.55
C PRO A 262 -19.14 10.77 3.61
N ARG A 263 -18.19 10.21 2.85
CA ARG A 263 -17.42 10.91 1.82
C ARG A 263 -18.13 10.79 0.48
N HIS A 264 -18.40 11.92 -0.18
CA HIS A 264 -19.02 12.00 -1.53
C HIS A 264 -20.41 11.34 -1.70
N GLY A 265 -21.00 10.80 -0.63
CA GLY A 265 -22.33 10.20 -0.60
C GLY A 265 -22.35 8.72 -1.00
N GLU A 266 -21.55 8.33 -1.99
CA GLU A 266 -21.40 6.94 -2.43
C GLU A 266 -19.93 6.60 -2.73
N PHE A 267 -19.58 5.33 -2.56
CA PHE A 267 -18.30 4.76 -2.97
C PHE A 267 -18.51 3.33 -3.48
N HIS A 268 -17.60 2.83 -4.30
CA HIS A 268 -17.65 1.49 -4.87
C HIS A 268 -16.70 0.56 -4.10
N VAL A 269 -17.18 -0.61 -3.71
CA VAL A 269 -16.35 -1.62 -3.02
C VAL A 269 -15.82 -2.61 -4.05
N LEU A 270 -14.52 -2.58 -4.33
CA LEU A 270 -13.93 -3.48 -5.31
C LEU A 270 -14.01 -4.94 -4.86
N SER A 271 -14.47 -5.82 -5.74
CA SER A 271 -14.32 -7.25 -5.53
C SER A 271 -12.83 -7.66 -5.59
N PRO A 272 -12.44 -8.80 -4.98
CA PRO A 272 -11.04 -9.24 -4.91
C PRO A 272 -10.33 -9.29 -6.26
N VAL A 273 -10.96 -9.87 -7.29
CA VAL A 273 -10.34 -10.08 -8.60
C VAL A 273 -10.08 -8.76 -9.34
N PRO A 274 -11.08 -7.87 -9.55
CA PRO A 274 -10.84 -6.53 -10.11
C PRO A 274 -9.76 -5.74 -9.38
N ALA A 275 -9.76 -5.74 -8.04
CA ALA A 275 -8.75 -5.05 -7.25
C ALA A 275 -7.35 -5.57 -7.56
N LEU A 276 -7.13 -6.89 -7.51
CA LEU A 276 -5.83 -7.50 -7.79
C LEU A 276 -5.35 -7.23 -9.22
N LEU A 277 -6.24 -7.21 -10.21
CA LEU A 277 -5.89 -6.86 -11.60
C LEU A 277 -5.45 -5.41 -11.74
N ILE A 278 -6.18 -4.47 -11.13
CA ILE A 278 -5.81 -3.04 -11.12
C ILE A 278 -4.47 -2.84 -10.41
N MET A 279 -4.28 -3.50 -9.26
CA MET A 279 -3.04 -3.44 -8.50
C MET A 279 -1.86 -3.99 -9.29
N LEU A 280 -2.03 -5.11 -9.99
CA LEU A 280 -0.99 -5.67 -10.85
C LEU A 280 -0.64 -4.70 -11.99
N ALA A 281 -1.65 -4.13 -12.66
CA ALA A 281 -1.45 -3.18 -13.75
C ALA A 281 -0.69 -1.93 -13.27
N LEU A 282 -1.18 -1.25 -12.23
CA LEU A 282 -0.53 -0.06 -11.67
C LEU A 282 0.86 -0.38 -11.10
N GLY A 283 0.98 -1.50 -10.38
CA GLY A 283 2.23 -1.96 -9.81
C GLY A 283 3.29 -2.20 -10.88
N MET A 284 2.93 -2.79 -12.04
CA MET A 284 3.84 -2.95 -13.17
C MET A 284 4.27 -1.62 -13.77
N VAL A 285 3.36 -0.65 -13.91
CA VAL A 285 3.69 0.69 -14.43
C VAL A 285 4.68 1.40 -13.49
N PHE A 286 4.41 1.45 -12.19
CA PHE A 286 5.33 2.07 -11.23
C PHE A 286 6.65 1.30 -11.09
N ALA A 287 6.61 -0.03 -11.11
CA ALA A 287 7.82 -0.87 -11.12
C ALA A 287 8.69 -0.64 -12.36
N GLY A 288 8.07 -0.24 -13.48
CA GLY A 288 8.76 0.19 -14.70
C GLY A 288 9.71 1.36 -14.49
N TYR A 289 9.53 2.19 -13.45
CA TYR A 289 10.42 3.31 -13.16
C TYR A 289 11.89 2.91 -12.99
N GLY A 290 12.15 1.72 -12.44
CA GLY A 290 13.49 1.16 -12.31
C GLY A 290 14.08 0.59 -13.60
N ARG A 291 13.26 0.37 -14.65
CA ARG A 291 13.65 -0.32 -15.89
C ARG A 291 13.92 0.62 -17.06
N PHE A 292 13.23 1.77 -17.13
CA PHE A 292 13.39 2.71 -18.25
C PHE A 292 14.73 3.44 -18.20
N ARG A 293 15.67 3.09 -19.07
CA ARG A 293 16.86 3.92 -19.30
C ARG A 293 16.57 4.94 -20.41
N PRO A 294 17.02 6.21 -20.28
CA PRO A 294 17.19 7.03 -21.46
C PRO A 294 18.13 6.25 -22.40
N ALA A 295 17.80 6.18 -23.69
CA ALA A 295 18.80 5.79 -24.68
C ALA A 295 20.01 6.72 -24.47
N GLN A 296 21.20 6.14 -24.35
CA GLN A 296 22.43 6.94 -24.40
C GLN A 296 22.45 7.57 -25.79
N LEU A 297 22.08 8.85 -25.86
CA LEU A 297 22.24 9.70 -27.03
C LEU A 297 23.66 10.26 -27.02
#